data_AF-A0A451AE24-F1
#
_entry.id   AF-A0A451AE24-F1
#
_cell.length_a   1.000
_cell.length_b   1.000
_cell.length_c   1.000
_cell.angle_alpha   90.00
_cell.angle_beta   90.00
_cell.angle_gamma   90.00
#
_symmetry.space_group_name_H-M   'P 1'
#
loop_
_entity.id
_entity.type
_entity.pdbx_description
1 polymer ?
#
loop_
_entity_poly.entity_id
_entity_poly.type
_entity_poly.pdbx_seq_one_letter_code
_entity_poly.pdbx_strand_id
1 'polypeptide(L)'
;MTSKTGIYSPELCHGDSLREIYRIDGLSVFLRSALWSNRIRGGDWKGHEFIDHLDKEMAGETQDCYRIFSLAGETFGHHIPYYHQTFLLDMLHALRESERVRLCRVSDLLGSDGFAKAPKRKETDNSQQYYWASIVNWRKDMRNIIHEGIDYQMRALYKAVRVIGNQELLACGRELYTKLMRELYRKDAGLDDQPS
;
A
#
# COMPACT_ATOMS: atom_id res chain seq x y z
N MET A 1 -23.23 10.01 -18.61
CA MET A 1 -22.41 8.85 -18.18
C MET A 1 -21.05 9.37 -17.76
N THR A 2 -20.81 9.44 -16.45
CA THR A 2 -19.64 10.08 -15.86
C THR A 2 -18.44 9.12 -15.87
N SER A 3 -17.37 9.58 -16.52
CA SER A 3 -16.07 8.92 -16.62
C SER A 3 -15.48 8.65 -15.24
N LYS A 4 -15.15 7.39 -14.96
CA LYS A 4 -14.35 6.98 -13.80
C LYS A 4 -12.89 7.30 -14.11
N THR A 5 -12.41 8.45 -13.68
CA THR A 5 -10.99 8.79 -13.75
C THR A 5 -10.27 8.15 -12.57
N GLY A 6 -9.99 6.85 -12.67
CA GLY A 6 -8.85 6.26 -11.97
C GLY A 6 -7.61 6.54 -12.80
N ILE A 7 -6.48 6.84 -12.17
CA ILE A 7 -5.19 6.83 -12.85
C ILE A 7 -4.89 5.37 -13.18
N TYR A 8 -5.41 4.91 -14.32
CA TYR A 8 -4.97 3.71 -14.99
C TYR A 8 -3.84 4.19 -15.90
N SER A 9 -2.59 3.91 -15.50
CA SER A 9 -1.45 4.06 -16.40
C SER A 9 -1.19 2.70 -17.03
N PRO A 10 -1.77 2.39 -18.20
CA PRO A 10 -1.53 1.12 -18.89
C PRO A 10 -0.04 0.92 -19.25
N GLU A 11 0.77 1.98 -19.19
CA GLU A 11 2.22 1.95 -19.38
C GLU A 11 2.97 1.26 -18.22
N LEU A 12 2.41 1.22 -17.01
CA LEU A 12 2.98 0.45 -15.88
C LEU A 12 2.59 -1.04 -15.91
N CYS A 13 1.69 -1.44 -16.82
CA CYS A 13 1.22 -2.82 -16.94
C CYS A 13 2.06 -3.66 -17.90
N HIS A 14 3.00 -3.06 -18.62
CA HIS A 14 3.96 -3.79 -19.47
C HIS A 14 5.29 -3.92 -18.74
N GLY A 15 5.39 -4.97 -17.91
CA GLY A 15 6.58 -5.32 -17.15
C GLY A 15 6.50 -4.84 -15.70
N ASP A 16 5.96 -5.66 -14.81
CA ASP A 16 5.88 -5.43 -13.36
C ASP A 16 7.27 -5.57 -12.65
N SER A 17 8.33 -5.39 -13.42
CA SER A 17 9.74 -5.47 -13.01
C SER A 17 10.28 -4.05 -13.01
N LEU A 18 10.25 -3.42 -11.84
CA LEU A 18 10.64 -2.02 -11.69
C LEU A 18 12.15 -1.90 -11.59
N ARG A 19 12.71 -0.97 -12.35
CA ARG A 19 14.14 -0.67 -12.38
C ARG A 19 14.47 0.72 -11.81
N GLU A 20 13.47 1.38 -11.25
CA GLU A 20 13.58 2.75 -10.73
C GLU A 20 12.93 2.84 -9.36
N ILE A 21 13.58 3.54 -8.43
CA ILE A 21 13.01 3.89 -7.14
C ILE A 21 12.79 5.41 -7.14
N TYR A 22 11.55 5.83 -6.93
CA TYR A 22 11.19 7.23 -6.87
C TYR A 22 11.69 7.82 -5.54
N ARG A 23 12.50 8.89 -5.59
CA ARG A 23 13.10 9.52 -4.41
C ARG A 23 12.90 11.04 -4.41
N ILE A 24 12.48 11.60 -3.28
CA ILE A 24 12.41 13.05 -3.03
C ILE A 24 12.74 13.35 -1.58
N ASP A 25 13.68 14.27 -1.32
CA ASP A 25 13.99 14.78 0.04
C ASP A 25 14.15 13.69 1.13
N GLY A 26 14.88 12.62 0.80
CA GLY A 26 15.11 11.48 1.70
C GLY A 26 13.95 10.47 1.80
N LEU A 27 12.81 10.75 1.15
CA LEU A 27 11.69 9.82 1.03
C LEU A 27 11.86 8.96 -0.22
N SER A 28 11.73 7.64 -0.05
CA SER A 28 11.72 6.68 -1.15
C SER A 28 10.33 6.05 -1.30
N VAL A 29 9.80 6.05 -2.52
CA VAL A 29 8.51 5.46 -2.86
C VAL A 29 8.73 4.20 -3.69
N PHE A 30 8.14 3.12 -3.19
CA PHE A 30 8.15 1.82 -3.83
C PHE A 30 6.75 1.49 -4.35
N LEU A 31 6.67 1.07 -5.62
CA LEU A 31 5.39 0.65 -6.19
C LEU A 31 5.20 -0.85 -5.95
N ARG A 32 4.03 -1.18 -5.40
CA ARG A 32 3.55 -2.55 -5.25
C ARG A 32 3.00 -3.05 -6.59
N SER A 33 3.36 -4.26 -6.99
CA SER A 33 2.73 -4.98 -8.09
C SER A 33 1.30 -5.38 -7.71
N ALA A 34 0.33 -4.75 -8.37
CA ALA A 34 -1.08 -5.13 -8.26
C ALA A 34 -1.35 -6.48 -8.92
N LEU A 35 -0.72 -6.77 -10.08
CA LEU A 35 -0.89 -8.03 -10.80
C LEU A 35 -0.50 -9.22 -9.92
N TRP A 36 0.70 -9.21 -9.36
CA TRP A 36 1.22 -10.32 -8.57
C TRP A 36 0.51 -10.46 -7.24
N SER A 37 0.21 -9.33 -6.59
CA SER A 37 -0.60 -9.39 -5.37
C SER A 37 -2.00 -9.95 -5.62
N ASN A 38 -2.60 -9.71 -6.80
CA ASN A 38 -3.90 -10.28 -7.14
C ASN A 38 -3.80 -11.76 -7.51
N ARG A 39 -2.76 -12.16 -8.25
CA ARG A 39 -2.51 -13.56 -8.64
C ARG A 39 -2.25 -14.46 -7.43
N ILE A 40 -1.38 -14.03 -6.51
CA ILE A 40 -1.08 -14.80 -5.29
C ILE A 40 -2.34 -14.90 -4.41
N ARG A 41 -3.12 -13.82 -4.30
CA ARG A 41 -4.40 -13.86 -3.58
C ARG A 41 -5.44 -14.79 -4.22
N GLY A 42 -5.29 -15.12 -5.51
CA GLY A 42 -6.14 -16.11 -6.18
C GLY A 42 -5.96 -17.53 -5.64
N GLY A 43 -4.81 -17.83 -5.04
CA GLY A 43 -4.53 -19.15 -4.43
C GLY A 43 -4.05 -20.21 -5.41
N ASP A 44 -3.87 -19.87 -6.70
CA ASP A 44 -3.52 -20.81 -7.76
C ASP A 44 -2.02 -21.14 -7.84
N TRP A 45 -1.20 -20.57 -6.95
CA TRP A 45 0.26 -20.70 -7.00
C TRP A 45 0.78 -21.49 -5.82
N LYS A 46 1.62 -22.50 -6.07
CA LYS A 46 2.57 -22.98 -5.06
C LYS A 46 3.83 -22.12 -5.06
N GLY A 47 4.57 -22.18 -3.96
CA GLY A 47 5.75 -21.34 -3.76
C GLY A 47 6.86 -21.60 -4.78
N HIS A 48 7.20 -22.87 -5.04
CA HIS A 48 8.21 -23.22 -6.04
C HIS A 48 7.79 -22.87 -7.47
N GLU A 49 6.53 -23.09 -7.83
CA GLU A 49 5.99 -22.73 -9.16
C GLU A 49 6.10 -21.21 -9.39
N PHE A 50 5.86 -20.42 -8.34
CA PHE A 50 6.01 -18.97 -8.39
C PHE A 50 7.47 -18.57 -8.59
N ILE A 51 8.41 -19.14 -7.84
CA ILE A 51 9.84 -18.84 -8.00
C ILE A 51 10.36 -19.28 -9.36
N ASP A 52 10.02 -20.48 -9.83
CA ASP A 52 10.38 -20.97 -11.17
C ASP A 52 9.89 -20.03 -12.28
N HIS A 53 8.69 -19.47 -12.10
CA HIS A 53 8.15 -18.49 -13.03
C HIS A 53 8.98 -17.21 -13.03
N LEU A 54 9.31 -16.67 -11.86
CA LEU A 54 10.15 -15.48 -11.74
C LEU A 54 11.55 -15.71 -12.32
N ASP A 55 12.16 -16.86 -12.04
CA ASP A 55 13.48 -17.22 -12.59
C ASP A 55 13.47 -17.26 -14.13
N LYS A 56 12.42 -17.83 -14.71
CA LYS A 56 12.23 -17.88 -16.18
C LYS A 56 12.03 -16.48 -16.76
N GLU A 57 11.26 -15.62 -16.09
CA GLU A 57 11.12 -14.22 -16.50
C GLU A 57 12.49 -13.51 -16.48
N MET A 58 13.31 -13.76 -15.45
CA MET A 58 14.62 -13.13 -15.30
C MET A 58 15.72 -13.70 -16.21
N ALA A 59 15.50 -14.86 -16.85
CA ALA A 59 16.51 -15.48 -17.72
C ALA A 59 16.88 -14.64 -18.95
N GLY A 60 15.98 -13.76 -19.40
CA GLY A 60 16.20 -12.83 -20.51
C GLY A 60 16.55 -11.40 -20.10
N GLU A 61 16.63 -11.12 -18.80
CA GLU A 61 16.84 -9.77 -18.28
C GLU A 61 18.33 -9.47 -18.11
N THR A 62 18.77 -8.31 -18.61
CA THR A 62 20.17 -7.88 -18.54
C THR A 62 20.44 -6.92 -17.37
N GLN A 63 19.41 -6.57 -16.61
CA GLN A 63 19.47 -5.60 -15.52
C GLN A 63 18.68 -6.11 -14.33
N ASP A 64 19.18 -5.81 -13.14
CA ASP A 64 18.46 -6.06 -11.92
C ASP A 64 17.17 -5.25 -11.87
N CYS A 65 16.13 -5.87 -11.34
CA CYS A 65 14.84 -5.23 -11.09
C CYS A 65 14.34 -5.65 -9.70
N TYR A 66 13.34 -4.95 -9.19
CA TYR A 66 12.64 -5.36 -7.98
C TYR A 66 11.15 -5.54 -8.25
N ARG A 67 10.54 -6.39 -7.42
CA ARG A 67 9.11 -6.63 -7.42
C ARG A 67 8.61 -6.72 -5.99
N ILE A 68 7.66 -5.86 -5.64
CA ILE A 68 7.06 -5.83 -4.31
C ILE A 68 5.62 -6.31 -4.41
N PHE A 69 5.30 -7.37 -3.69
CA PHE A 69 3.93 -7.81 -3.47
C PHE A 69 3.54 -7.57 -2.02
N SER A 70 2.27 -7.27 -1.78
CA SER A 70 1.73 -7.00 -0.45
C SER A 70 0.34 -7.60 -0.35
N LEU A 71 0.13 -8.41 0.69
CA LEU A 71 -1.03 -9.26 0.94
C LEU A 71 -1.39 -9.17 2.43
N ALA A 72 -2.66 -9.38 2.75
CA ALA A 72 -3.07 -9.51 4.15
C ALA A 72 -2.51 -10.82 4.72
N GLY A 73 -2.06 -10.82 5.98
CA GLY A 73 -1.54 -12.03 6.63
C GLY A 73 -2.56 -13.18 6.63
N GLU A 74 -3.85 -12.83 6.75
CA GLU A 74 -4.99 -13.77 6.69
C GLU A 74 -5.06 -14.55 5.37
N THR A 75 -4.46 -14.05 4.28
CA THR A 75 -4.38 -14.80 3.01
C THR A 75 -3.68 -16.14 3.19
N PHE A 76 -2.69 -16.25 4.09
CA PHE A 76 -1.83 -17.44 4.21
C PHE A 76 -2.35 -18.53 5.16
N GLY A 77 -3.65 -18.56 5.44
CA GLY A 77 -4.22 -19.66 6.23
C GLY A 77 -5.68 -19.47 6.61
N HIS A 78 -6.14 -18.23 6.73
CA HIS A 78 -7.53 -17.93 7.07
C HIS A 78 -8.40 -17.88 5.81
N HIS A 79 -8.01 -17.11 4.79
CA HIS A 79 -8.74 -17.05 3.53
C HIS A 79 -8.40 -18.22 2.59
N ILE A 80 -7.15 -18.69 2.61
CA ILE A 80 -6.70 -19.82 1.81
C ILE A 80 -6.05 -20.84 2.76
N PRO A 81 -6.76 -21.95 3.09
CA PRO A 81 -6.24 -22.97 3.99
C PRO A 81 -4.87 -23.49 3.55
N TYR A 82 -3.98 -23.69 4.53
CA TYR A 82 -2.62 -24.23 4.33
C TYR A 82 -1.68 -23.40 3.43
N TYR A 83 -2.08 -22.19 3.02
CA TYR A 83 -1.29 -21.41 2.05
C TYR A 83 0.05 -20.89 2.62
N HIS A 84 0.19 -20.78 3.94
CA HIS A 84 1.50 -20.59 4.58
C HIS A 84 2.46 -21.75 4.34
N GLN A 85 1.97 -22.99 4.18
CA GLN A 85 2.81 -24.15 3.86
C GLN A 85 3.02 -24.27 2.36
N THR A 86 1.92 -24.26 1.59
CA THR A 86 1.98 -24.54 0.14
C THR A 86 2.53 -23.38 -0.68
N PHE A 87 2.47 -22.16 -0.17
CA PHE A 87 3.05 -20.99 -0.82
C PHE A 87 4.22 -20.39 -0.03
N LEU A 88 4.02 -19.88 1.19
CA LEU A 88 5.11 -19.14 1.87
C LEU A 88 6.33 -20.00 2.18
N LEU A 89 6.15 -21.12 2.88
CA LEU A 89 7.26 -22.00 3.25
C LEU A 89 7.93 -22.59 1.99
N ASP A 90 7.12 -23.08 1.06
CA ASP A 90 7.59 -23.62 -0.22
C ASP A 90 8.38 -22.59 -1.05
N MET A 91 7.92 -21.34 -1.09
CA MET A 91 8.61 -20.23 -1.78
C MET A 91 9.95 -19.93 -1.12
N LEU A 92 10.02 -19.92 0.21
CA LEU A 92 11.27 -19.70 0.94
C LEU A 92 12.28 -20.82 0.69
N HIS A 93 11.82 -22.07 0.54
CA HIS A 93 12.69 -23.18 0.14
C HIS A 93 13.17 -23.03 -1.30
N ALA A 94 12.27 -22.74 -2.24
CA ALA A 94 12.62 -22.57 -3.66
C ALA A 94 13.59 -21.41 -3.89
N LEU A 95 13.46 -20.31 -3.14
CA LEU A 95 14.38 -19.17 -3.19
C LEU A 95 15.83 -19.53 -2.84
N ARG A 96 16.08 -20.62 -2.09
CA ARG A 96 17.44 -21.06 -1.76
C ARG A 96 18.17 -21.64 -2.96
N GLU A 97 17.42 -22.19 -3.91
CA GLU A 97 17.94 -22.85 -5.11
C GLU A 97 17.89 -21.93 -6.33
N SER A 98 17.24 -20.77 -6.23
CA SER A 98 17.12 -19.79 -7.29
C SER A 98 18.44 -19.04 -7.53
N GLU A 99 18.89 -19.01 -8.79
CA GLU A 99 20.10 -18.27 -9.18
C GLU A 99 19.82 -16.79 -9.50
N ARG A 100 18.59 -16.46 -9.95
CA ARG A 100 18.25 -15.12 -10.47
C ARG A 100 17.28 -14.36 -9.57
N VAL A 101 16.54 -15.05 -8.70
CA VAL A 101 15.57 -14.42 -7.80
C VAL A 101 16.09 -14.45 -6.38
N ARG A 102 16.07 -13.29 -5.72
CA ARG A 102 16.52 -13.16 -4.33
C ARG A 102 15.47 -12.41 -3.51
N LEU A 103 15.24 -12.89 -2.29
CA LEU A 103 14.48 -12.14 -1.30
C LEU A 103 15.42 -11.17 -0.57
N CYS A 104 15.02 -9.91 -0.50
CA CYS A 104 15.73 -8.88 0.26
C CYS A 104 14.74 -8.06 1.10
N ARG A 105 15.27 -7.33 2.09
CA ARG A 105 14.46 -6.33 2.80
C ARG A 105 14.31 -5.10 1.91
N VAL A 106 13.20 -4.39 2.04
CA VAL A 106 13.00 -3.10 1.34
C VAL A 106 14.11 -2.09 1.68
N SER A 107 14.65 -2.14 2.90
CA SER A 107 15.81 -1.32 3.31
C SER A 107 17.06 -1.59 2.49
N ASP A 108 17.25 -2.82 2.02
CA ASP A 108 18.43 -3.21 1.26
C ASP A 108 18.40 -2.57 -0.14
N LEU A 109 17.20 -2.33 -0.69
CA LEU A 109 16.98 -1.59 -1.95
C LEU A 109 17.26 -0.08 -1.84
N LEU A 110 17.35 0.47 -0.63
CA LEU A 110 17.66 1.88 -0.44
C LEU A 110 19.15 2.16 -0.68
N GLY A 111 20.01 1.17 -0.43
CA GLY A 111 21.46 1.28 -0.57
C GLY A 111 21.99 0.90 -1.95
N SER A 112 21.15 0.43 -2.87
CA SER A 112 21.58 0.06 -4.22
C SER A 112 21.62 1.28 -5.15
N ASP A 113 22.81 1.57 -5.65
CA ASP A 113 23.05 2.61 -6.67
C ASP A 113 22.56 2.21 -8.08
N GLY A 114 22.10 0.96 -8.23
CA GLY A 114 21.67 0.37 -9.52
C GLY A 114 20.28 0.81 -10.01
N PHE A 115 19.47 1.49 -9.18
CA PHE A 115 18.14 1.94 -9.60
C PHE A 115 18.16 3.42 -9.98
N ALA A 116 17.81 3.71 -11.23
CA ALA A 116 17.81 5.08 -11.74
C ALA A 116 16.78 5.95 -11.00
N LYS A 117 17.10 7.24 -10.86
CA LYS A 117 16.18 8.24 -10.32
C LYS A 117 15.18 8.63 -11.41
N ALA A 118 13.91 8.27 -11.21
CA ALA A 118 12.84 8.76 -12.06
C ALA A 118 12.71 10.29 -11.94
N PRO A 119 12.65 11.05 -13.05
CA PRO A 119 12.47 12.50 -13.00
C PRO A 119 11.10 12.87 -12.41
N LYS A 120 11.06 13.97 -11.65
CA LYS A 120 9.84 14.51 -11.03
C LYS A 120 8.81 14.84 -12.12
N ARG A 121 7.78 14.01 -12.30
CA ARG A 121 6.56 14.42 -13.02
C ARG A 121 5.76 15.37 -12.12
N LYS A 122 5.12 16.35 -12.76
CA LYS A 122 4.29 17.37 -12.10
C LYS A 122 3.21 16.67 -11.26
N GLU A 123 3.21 16.92 -9.95
CA GLU A 123 2.24 16.33 -9.02
C GLU A 123 0.81 16.67 -9.46
N THR A 124 0.02 15.65 -9.76
CA THR A 124 -1.43 15.72 -9.67
C THR A 124 -1.80 15.17 -8.31
N ASP A 125 -1.97 16.10 -7.36
CA ASP A 125 -2.43 15.91 -5.98
C ASP A 125 -3.57 14.88 -5.90
N ASN A 126 -3.29 13.62 -5.52
CA ASN A 126 -4.32 12.56 -5.37
C ASN A 126 -3.90 11.27 -4.61
N SER A 127 -2.85 11.26 -3.79
CA SER A 127 -2.47 10.05 -3.04
C SER A 127 -2.69 10.17 -1.53
N GLN A 128 -3.95 10.08 -1.10
CA GLN A 128 -4.29 9.77 0.31
C GLN A 128 -4.95 8.39 0.47
N GLN A 129 -4.83 7.48 -0.50
CA GLN A 129 -5.71 6.32 -0.65
C GLN A 129 -5.66 5.23 0.45
N TYR A 130 -4.77 5.31 1.45
CA TYR A 130 -4.66 4.23 2.45
C TYR A 130 -5.38 4.49 3.78
N TYR A 131 -5.66 5.74 4.18
CA TYR A 131 -6.51 5.99 5.36
C TYR A 131 -8.00 5.74 5.05
N TRP A 132 -8.43 6.05 3.83
CA TRP A 132 -9.82 5.87 3.38
C TRP A 132 -10.24 4.40 3.25
N ALA A 133 -9.29 3.49 3.07
CA ALA A 133 -9.54 2.06 2.93
C ALA A 133 -9.89 1.37 4.26
N SER A 134 -9.65 1.98 5.42
CA SER A 134 -10.08 1.42 6.72
C SER A 134 -11.52 1.83 7.07
N ILE A 135 -12.01 2.97 6.57
CA ILE A 135 -13.37 3.48 6.82
C ILE A 135 -14.45 2.59 6.19
N VAL A 136 -14.13 1.88 5.10
CA VAL A 136 -15.04 0.88 4.52
C VAL A 136 -15.28 -0.32 5.43
N ASN A 137 -14.42 -0.57 6.43
CA ASN A 137 -14.61 -1.65 7.40
C ASN A 137 -15.42 -1.24 8.64
N TRP A 138 -15.75 0.05 8.78
CA TRP A 138 -16.57 0.54 9.89
C TRP A 138 -18.03 0.12 9.70
N ARG A 139 -18.78 -0.05 10.80
CA ARG A 139 -20.20 -0.44 10.74
C ARG A 139 -20.97 0.40 9.70
N LYS A 140 -21.90 -0.25 8.98
CA LYS A 140 -22.64 0.36 7.85
C LYS A 140 -23.36 1.67 8.19
N ASP A 141 -23.82 1.82 9.43
CA ASP A 141 -24.49 3.01 9.97
C ASP A 141 -23.50 4.16 10.27
N MET A 142 -22.28 3.84 10.68
CA MET A 142 -21.19 4.79 10.94
C MET A 142 -20.51 5.29 9.67
N ARG A 143 -20.47 4.46 8.62
CA ARG A 143 -19.78 4.75 7.35
C ARG A 143 -20.18 6.10 6.76
N ASN A 144 -21.48 6.43 6.69
CA ASN A 144 -21.94 7.65 6.02
C ASN A 144 -21.76 8.91 6.87
N ILE A 145 -22.03 8.82 8.18
CA ILE A 145 -21.94 9.95 9.11
C ILE A 145 -20.49 10.41 9.26
N ILE A 146 -19.57 9.46 9.41
CA ILE A 146 -18.16 9.75 9.71
C ILE A 146 -17.43 10.12 8.42
N HIS A 147 -17.70 9.44 7.30
CA HIS A 147 -17.05 9.74 6.03
C HIS A 147 -17.40 11.13 5.51
N GLU A 148 -18.69 11.48 5.43
CA GLU A 148 -19.08 12.76 4.82
C GLU A 148 -18.88 13.92 5.79
N GLY A 149 -19.39 13.81 7.02
CA GLY A 149 -19.36 14.92 7.97
C GLY A 149 -17.94 15.35 8.34
N ILE A 150 -17.07 14.39 8.64
CA ILE A 150 -15.74 14.69 9.16
C ILE A 150 -14.76 15.08 8.04
N ASP A 151 -14.85 14.46 6.86
CA ASP A 151 -14.05 14.88 5.69
C ASP A 151 -14.40 16.32 5.27
N TYR A 152 -15.69 16.66 5.19
CA TYR A 152 -16.10 18.03 4.88
C TYR A 152 -15.62 19.02 5.94
N GLN A 153 -15.72 18.67 7.22
CA GLN A 153 -15.23 19.52 8.31
C GLN A 153 -13.72 19.75 8.22
N MET A 154 -12.93 18.70 7.98
CA MET A 154 -11.47 18.83 7.87
C MET A 154 -11.06 19.62 6.62
N ARG A 155 -11.68 19.36 5.47
CA ARG A 155 -11.42 20.14 4.25
C ARG A 155 -11.79 21.61 4.43
N ALA A 156 -12.91 21.90 5.09
CA ALA A 156 -13.32 23.27 5.38
C ALA A 156 -12.31 23.97 6.31
N LEU A 157 -11.89 23.30 7.40
CA LEU A 157 -10.88 23.81 8.32
C LEU A 157 -9.55 24.10 7.62
N TYR A 158 -9.05 23.15 6.82
CA TYR A 158 -7.79 23.32 6.08
C TYR A 158 -7.86 24.50 5.10
N LYS A 159 -8.97 24.62 4.35
CA LYS A 159 -9.15 25.72 3.39
C LYS A 159 -9.30 27.07 4.09
N ALA A 160 -10.09 27.15 5.15
CA ALA A 160 -10.32 28.38 5.90
C ALA A 160 -9.04 28.86 6.59
N VAL A 161 -8.30 27.97 7.27
CA VAL A 161 -7.04 28.34 7.90
C VAL A 161 -5.99 28.75 6.87
N ARG A 162 -5.94 28.13 5.70
CA ARG A 162 -5.02 28.55 4.63
C ARG A 162 -5.28 29.99 4.17
N VAL A 163 -6.54 30.42 4.15
CA VAL A 163 -6.92 31.81 3.82
C VAL A 163 -6.58 32.77 4.95
N ILE A 164 -6.81 32.36 6.20
CA ILE A 164 -6.64 33.23 7.39
C ILE A 164 -5.18 33.25 7.89
N GLY A 165 -4.37 32.25 7.53
CA GLY A 165 -2.98 32.10 7.98
C GLY A 165 -2.81 31.67 9.44
N ASN A 166 -3.89 31.41 10.18
CA ASN A 166 -3.85 31.14 11.62
C ASN A 166 -3.54 29.66 11.94
N GLN A 167 -2.26 29.36 12.15
CA GLN A 167 -1.80 27.99 12.44
C GLN A 167 -2.29 27.42 13.77
N GLU A 168 -2.56 28.26 14.77
CA GLU A 168 -3.06 27.83 16.08
C GLU A 168 -4.47 27.24 15.95
N LEU A 169 -5.33 27.86 15.14
CA LEU A 169 -6.66 27.36 14.84
C LEU A 169 -6.64 26.01 14.11
N LEU A 170 -5.68 25.82 13.20
CA LEU A 170 -5.48 24.52 12.55
C LEU A 170 -5.00 23.45 13.53
N ALA A 171 -4.09 23.79 14.45
CA ALA A 171 -3.63 22.87 15.48
C ALA A 171 -4.79 22.43 16.38
N CYS A 172 -5.61 23.38 16.85
CA CYS A 172 -6.79 23.10 17.66
C CYS A 172 -7.79 22.19 16.93
N GLY A 173 -8.11 22.49 15.67
CA GLY A 173 -9.03 21.65 14.91
C GLY A 173 -8.49 20.25 14.60
N ARG A 174 -7.17 20.10 14.39
CA ARG A 174 -6.50 18.78 14.25
C ARG A 174 -6.55 17.97 15.55
N GLU A 175 -6.39 18.62 16.69
CA GLU A 175 -6.50 17.98 18.00
C GLU A 175 -7.92 17.46 18.25
N LEU A 176 -8.93 18.29 17.99
CA LEU A 176 -10.34 17.90 18.10
C LEU A 176 -10.67 16.70 17.19
N TYR A 177 -10.23 16.74 15.94
CA TYR A 177 -10.38 15.63 14.99
C TYR A 177 -9.73 14.36 15.51
N THR A 178 -8.50 14.45 16.03
CA THR A 178 -7.76 13.30 16.53
C THR A 178 -8.46 12.68 17.75
N LYS A 179 -8.96 13.49 18.68
CA LYS A 179 -9.75 13.03 19.83
C LYS A 179 -11.02 12.31 19.36
N LEU A 180 -11.78 12.92 18.45
CA LEU A 180 -13.01 12.33 17.91
C LEU A 180 -12.74 10.97 17.25
N MET A 181 -11.71 10.87 16.41
CA MET A 181 -11.37 9.61 15.73
C MET A 181 -10.92 8.51 16.71
N ARG A 182 -10.22 8.88 17.79
CA ARG A 182 -9.83 7.94 18.85
C ARG A 182 -11.06 7.38 19.57
N GLU A 183 -11.99 8.23 19.99
CA GLU A 183 -13.22 7.79 20.66
C GLU A 183 -14.07 6.88 19.77
N LEU A 184 -14.21 7.22 18.49
CA LEU A 184 -14.92 6.39 17.52
C LEU A 184 -14.26 5.01 17.35
N TYR A 185 -12.93 4.96 17.24
CA TYR A 185 -12.19 3.70 17.14
C TYR A 185 -12.35 2.85 18.40
N ARG A 186 -12.23 3.45 19.59
CA ARG A 186 -12.40 2.73 20.86
C ARG A 186 -13.76 2.05 20.95
N LYS A 187 -14.81 2.78 20.58
CA LYS A 187 -16.18 2.27 20.54
C LYS A 187 -16.37 1.15 19.53
N ASP A 188 -15.80 1.27 18.33
CA ASP A 188 -15.89 0.22 17.30
C ASP A 188 -15.11 -1.05 17.69
N ALA A 189 -13.96 -0.88 18.33
CA ALA A 189 -13.10 -1.97 18.80
C ALA A 189 -13.57 -2.60 20.13
N GLY A 190 -14.64 -2.10 20.76
CA GLY A 190 -15.13 -2.60 22.05
C GLY A 190 -14.18 -2.32 23.21
N LEU A 191 -13.40 -1.23 23.15
CA LEU A 191 -12.39 -0.83 24.14
C LEU A 191 -12.92 0.19 25.15
N ASP A 192 -14.24 0.28 25.31
CA ASP A 192 -14.91 1.28 26.14
C ASP A 192 -14.58 1.12 27.65
N ASP A 193 -14.18 -0.07 28.09
CA ASP A 193 -13.91 -0.39 29.50
C ASP A 193 -12.43 -0.28 29.93
N GLN A 194 -11.51 0.16 29.07
CA GLN A 194 -10.10 0.34 29.44
C GLN A 194 -9.78 1.81 29.76
N PRO A 195 -9.07 2.16 30.85
CA PRO A 195 -8.69 3.54 31.11
C PRO A 195 -7.73 4.08 30.04
N SER A 196 -7.85 5.37 29.75
CA SER A 196 -7.04 6.15 28.78
C SER A 196 -5.61 6.37 29.24
#